data_AF-A0A2E8V0D6-F1
#
_entry.id   AF-A0A2E8V0D6-F1
#
_cell.length_a   1.000
_cell.length_b   1.000
_cell.length_c   1.000
_cell.angle_alpha   90.00
_cell.angle_beta   90.00
_cell.angle_gamma   90.00
#
_symmetry.space_group_name_H-M   'P 1'
#
loop_
_entity.id
_entity.type
_entity.pdbx_description
1 polymer ?
#
loop_
_entity_poly.entity_id
_entity_poly.type
_entity_poly.pdbx_seq_one_letter_code
_entity_poly.pdbx_strand_id
1 'polypeptide(L)' 'MSGAEPALTYEDEHLIAMAHQIAANVPVDQDVSERMATHLRTFWTPVMRDRLGSLAIEHPDMVSDDVRDALERANEGVRR' A
#
# COMPACT_ATOMS: atom_id res chain seq x y z
N MET A 1 -23.11 -20.46 9.48
CA MET A 1 -22.68 -19.33 10.31
C MET A 1 -21.95 -18.36 9.39
N SER A 2 -22.61 -17.28 8.95
CA SER A 2 -21.90 -16.20 8.25
C SER A 2 -21.13 -15.42 9.31
N GLY A 3 -19.85 -15.75 9.49
CA GLY A 3 -18.94 -14.83 10.16
C GLY A 3 -18.80 -13.62 9.25
N ALA A 4 -19.33 -12.48 9.67
CA ALA A 4 -18.98 -11.23 9.01
C ALA A 4 -17.46 -11.10 9.15
N GLU A 5 -16.76 -11.00 8.02
CA GLU A 5 -15.37 -10.55 8.00
C GLU A 5 -15.30 -9.28 8.88
N PRO A 6 -14.38 -9.19 9.85
CA PRO A 6 -14.29 -7.99 10.66
C PRO A 6 -14.13 -6.79 9.73
N ALA A 7 -15.04 -5.82 9.85
CA ALA A 7 -14.96 -4.60 9.07
C ALA A 7 -13.59 -3.95 9.26
N LEU A 8 -13.09 -3.30 8.21
CA LEU A 8 -11.83 -2.56 8.26
C LEU A 8 -11.82 -1.58 9.44
N THR A 9 -10.66 -1.47 10.08
CA THR A 9 -10.47 -0.44 11.11
C THR A 9 -10.27 0.92 10.46
N TYR A 10 -10.50 1.99 11.22
CA TYR A 10 -10.16 3.35 10.78
C TYR A 10 -8.68 3.48 10.36
N GLU A 11 -7.78 2.80 11.07
CA GLU A 11 -6.34 2.82 10.77
C GLU A 11 -6.03 2.17 9.43
N ASP A 12 -6.74 1.09 9.08
CA ASP A 12 -6.60 0.42 7.79
C ASP A 12 -7.10 1.30 6.63
N GLU A 13 -8.29 1.88 6.79
CA GLU A 13 -8.86 2.82 5.81
C GLU A 13 -7.93 4.02 5.61
N HIS A 14 -7.37 4.55 6.70
CA HIS A 14 -6.45 5.67 6.65
C HIS A 14 -5.12 5.30 5.97
N LEU A 15 -4.59 4.10 6.22
CA LEU A 15 -3.38 3.60 5.58
C LEU A 15 -3.55 3.46 4.06
N ILE A 16 -4.68 2.91 3.62
CA ILE A 16 -5.04 2.82 2.19
C ILE A 16 -5.15 4.22 1.58
N ALA A 17 -5.87 5.13 2.25
CA ALA A 17 -6.03 6.50 1.78
C ALA A 17 -4.69 7.23 1.63
N MET A 18 -3.77 7.09 2.59
CA MET A 18 -2.42 7.66 2.49
C MET A 18 -1.65 7.09 1.30
N ALA A 19 -1.74 5.78 1.04
CA ALA A 19 -1.08 5.15 -0.10
C ALA A 19 -1.57 5.74 -1.42
N HIS A 20 -2.89 5.88 -1.61
CA HIS A 20 -3.46 6.50 -2.81
C HIS A 20 -3.14 7.98 -2.93
N GLN A 21 -3.08 8.71 -1.81
CA GLN A 21 -2.67 10.12 -1.82
C GLN A 21 -1.22 10.27 -2.29
N ILE A 22 -0.31 9.37 -1.89
CA ILE A 22 1.06 9.38 -2.39
C ILE A 22 1.08 9.14 -3.89
N ALA A 23 0.36 8.12 -4.39
CA ALA A 23 0.28 7.83 -5.83
C ALA A 23 -0.28 9.02 -6.63
N ALA A 24 -1.37 9.62 -6.16
CA ALA A 24 -2.02 10.75 -6.83
C ALA A 24 -1.16 12.03 -6.86
N ASN A 25 -0.21 12.15 -5.94
CA ASN A 25 0.72 13.28 -5.88
C ASN A 25 1.97 13.09 -6.75
N VAL A 26 2.14 11.94 -7.41
CA VAL A 26 3.24 11.75 -8.36
C VAL A 26 2.94 12.52 -9.66
N PRO A 27 3.89 13.33 -10.16
CA PRO A 27 3.73 14.00 -11.45
C PRO A 27 3.52 13.03 -12.61
N VAL A 28 2.67 13.41 -13.57
CA VAL A 28 2.22 12.56 -14.70
C VAL A 28 3.37 12.07 -15.59
N ASP A 29 4.50 12.78 -15.59
CA ASP A 29 5.70 12.46 -16.39
C ASP A 29 6.67 11.49 -15.69
N GLN A 30 6.29 10.94 -14.54
CA GLN A 30 7.14 10.08 -13.71
C GLN A 30 6.53 8.71 -13.49
N ASP A 31 7.40 7.73 -13.26
CA ASP A 31 7.00 6.38 -12.85
C ASP A 31 6.41 6.43 -11.43
N VAL A 32 5.09 6.27 -11.35
CA VAL A 32 4.32 6.28 -10.11
C VAL A 32 4.82 5.19 -9.16
N SER A 33 5.00 3.97 -9.67
CA SER A 33 5.41 2.83 -8.86
C SER A 33 6.81 3.01 -8.27
N GLU A 34 7.79 3.51 -9.04
CA GLU A 34 9.16 3.72 -8.55
C GLU A 34 9.24 4.87 -7.53
N ARG A 35 8.55 5.99 -7.80
CA ARG A 35 8.52 7.13 -6.90
C ARG A 35 7.85 6.79 -5.58
N MET A 36 6.71 6.12 -5.67
CA MET A 36 5.99 5.67 -4.49
C MET A 36 6.80 4.62 -3.73
N ALA A 37 7.42 3.64 -4.39
CA ALA A 37 8.28 2.66 -3.73
C ALA A 37 9.43 3.33 -2.96
N THR A 38 10.06 4.34 -3.54
CA THR A 38 11.07 5.15 -2.85
C THR A 38 10.50 5.84 -1.61
N HIS A 39 9.33 6.48 -1.72
CA HIS A 39 8.66 7.12 -0.59
C HIS A 39 8.34 6.11 0.54
N LEU A 40 7.77 4.95 0.19
CA LEU A 40 7.45 3.88 1.14
C LEU A 40 8.70 3.33 1.84
N ARG A 41 9.84 3.24 1.13
CA ARG A 41 11.13 2.84 1.74
C ARG A 41 11.66 3.87 2.72
N THR A 42 11.54 5.15 2.40
CA THR A 42 12.11 6.25 3.19
C THR A 42 11.29 6.59 4.42
N PHE A 43 9.96 6.59 4.32
CA PHE A 43 9.09 7.18 5.35
C PHE A 43 8.20 6.18 6.08
N TRP A 44 7.91 5.01 5.48
CA TRP A 44 7.03 4.03 6.12
C TRP A 44 7.82 3.00 6.90
N THR A 45 7.26 2.60 8.05
CA THR A 45 7.80 1.48 8.82
C THR A 45 7.53 0.15 8.11
N PRO A 46 8.32 -0.91 8.37
CA PRO A 46 8.04 -2.23 7.83
C PRO A 46 6.61 -2.72 8.17
N VAL A 47 6.14 -2.47 9.40
CA VAL A 47 4.79 -2.86 9.85
C VAL A 47 3.70 -2.21 9.00
N MET A 48 3.85 -0.93 8.62
CA MET A 48 2.89 -0.27 7.73
C MET A 48 2.86 -0.91 6.34
N ARG A 49 4.04 -1.25 5.79
CA ARG A 49 4.12 -1.90 4.47
C ARG A 49 3.53 -3.30 4.51
N ASP A 50 3.81 -4.07 5.55
CA ASP A 50 3.25 -5.41 5.74
C ASP A 50 1.74 -5.36 5.89
N ARG A 51 1.22 -4.41 6.69
CA ARG A 51 -0.23 -4.24 6.86
C ARG A 51 -0.93 -3.85 5.56
N LEU A 52 -0.38 -2.90 4.81
CA LEU A 52 -0.92 -2.55 3.48
C LEU A 52 -0.88 -3.76 2.52
N GLY A 53 0.15 -4.60 2.63
CA GLY A 53 0.26 -5.84 1.87
C GLY A 53 -0.85 -6.84 2.20
N SER A 54 -1.13 -7.06 3.49
CA SER A 54 -2.27 -7.86 3.93
C SER A 54 -3.59 -7.30 3.41
N LEU A 55 -3.80 -5.99 3.52
CA LEU A 55 -5.01 -5.31 3.04
C LEU A 55 -5.21 -5.47 1.53
N ALA A 56 -4.13 -5.44 0.74
CA ALA A 56 -4.19 -5.65 -0.70
C ALA A 56 -4.59 -7.09 -1.09
N ILE A 57 -4.35 -8.07 -0.21
CA ILE A 57 -4.74 -9.47 -0.39
C ILE A 57 -6.18 -9.70 0.11
N GLU A 58 -6.49 -9.17 1.29
CA GLU A 58 -7.80 -9.29 1.95
C GLU A 58 -8.90 -8.53 1.18
N HIS A 59 -8.56 -7.34 0.67
CA HIS A 59 -9.47 -6.41 0.00
C HIS A 59 -8.85 -5.92 -1.33
N PRO A 60 -8.73 -6.79 -2.35
CA PRO A 60 -8.05 -6.43 -3.59
C PRO A 60 -8.69 -5.19 -4.24
N ASP A 61 -10.01 -5.06 -4.25
CA ASP A 61 -10.69 -3.93 -4.89
C ASP A 61 -10.42 -2.57 -4.24
N MET A 62 -9.84 -2.53 -3.04
CA MET A 62 -9.56 -1.30 -2.30
C MET A 62 -8.14 -0.76 -2.50
N VAL A 63 -7.23 -1.52 -3.10
CA VAL A 63 -5.85 -1.11 -3.34
C VAL A 63 -5.60 -1.09 -4.84
N SER A 64 -5.09 0.02 -5.39
CA SER A 64 -4.88 0.11 -6.84
C SER A 64 -3.62 -0.65 -7.27
N ASP A 65 -3.56 -1.01 -8.56
CA ASP A 65 -2.41 -1.71 -9.15
C ASP A 65 -1.11 -0.95 -8.91
N ASP A 66 -1.09 0.37 -9.14
CA ASP A 66 0.09 1.23 -8.88
C ASP A 66 0.61 1.11 -7.44
N VAL A 67 -0.31 1.02 -6.46
CA VAL A 67 0.05 0.89 -5.04
C VAL A 67 0.60 -0.51 -4.76
N ARG A 68 0.00 -1.57 -5.33
CA ARG A 68 0.50 -2.94 -5.16
C ARG A 68 1.89 -3.10 -5.78
N ASP A 69 2.09 -2.56 -6.98
CA ASP A 69 3.35 -2.55 -7.71
C ASP A 69 4.45 -1.77 -6.98
N ALA A 70 4.10 -0.63 -6.39
CA ALA A 70 5.02 0.15 -5.56
C ALA A 70 5.39 -0.59 -4.27
N LEU A 71 4.42 -1.27 -3.65
CA LEU A 71 4.64 -2.01 -2.43
C LEU A 71 5.53 -3.24 -2.65
N GLU A 72 5.37 -3.95 -3.77
CA GLU A 72 6.26 -5.04 -4.15
C GLU A 72 7.70 -4.53 -4.28
N ARG A 73 7.93 -3.49 -5.08
CA ARG A 73 9.23 -2.83 -5.26
C ARG A 73 9.82 -2.27 -3.96
N ALA A 74 8.99 -1.76 -3.05
CA ALA A 74 9.46 -1.24 -1.76
C ALA A 74 9.98 -2.35 -0.85
N ASN A 75 9.51 -3.58 -1.03
CA ASN A 75 9.88 -4.75 -0.25
C ASN A 75 10.95 -5.63 -0.93
N GLU A 76 11.28 -5.36 -2.20
CA GLU A 76 12.44 -5.95 -2.87
C GLU A 76 13.73 -5.66 -2.08
N GLY A 77 14.52 -6.70 -1.83
CA GLY A 77 15.77 -6.60 -1.05
C GLY A 77 15.61 -6.57 0.47
N VAL A 78 14.39 -6.48 1.02
CA VAL A 78 14.12 -6.52 2.47
C VAL A 78 13.78 -7.94 2.94
N ARG A 79 13.22 -8.79 2.07
CA ARG A 79 12.97 -10.21 2.37
C ARG A 79 14.29 -11.00 2.39
N ARG A 80 14.82 -11.27 3.59
CA ARG A 80 15.82 -12.31 3.88
C ARG A 80 15.30 -13.23 4.96
#